data_AF-A0A833LFF2-F1
#
_entry.id   AF-A0A833LFF2-F1
#
_cell.length_a   1.000
_cell.length_b   1.000
_cell.length_c   1.000
_cell.angle_alpha   90.00
_cell.angle_beta   90.00
_cell.angle_gamma   90.00
#
_symmetry.space_group_name_H-M   'P 1'
#
loop_
_entity.id
_entity.type
_entity.pdbx_description
1 polymer ?
#
loop_
_entity_poly.entity_id
_entity_poly.type
_entity_poly.pdbx_seq_one_letter_code
_entity_poly.pdbx_strand_id
1 'polypeptide(L)'
;THLEEPLRAGSSYSVLAWAPDPDPIRLRAASRRYRRPLLPYTRLAVPDGTDLRSIAEPTHLSVPLWGRHRGVERARRRLIRSAYGRVLRLAERLTAGAESGYGAATRIAAHLRSSYAYDESPPVRRLPLSSFLFRDRAGYCQQYSGAMALMLRMVGVPARVAVGFAPGTPTADGRGYEVTDLEAHS
;
A
#
# COMPACT_ATOMS: atom_id res chain seq x y z
N THR A 1 -6.45 -13.02 17.24
CA THR A 1 -6.08 -14.14 18.12
C THR A 1 -4.80 -13.73 18.81
N HIS A 2 -4.84 -13.48 20.12
CA HIS A 2 -3.63 -13.27 20.91
C HIS A 2 -3.09 -14.66 21.25
N LEU A 3 -1.86 -14.96 20.89
CA LEU A 3 -1.16 -16.15 21.39
C LEU A 3 -0.61 -15.76 22.77
N GLU A 4 -0.95 -16.53 23.80
CA GLU A 4 -0.53 -16.28 25.19
C GLU A 4 0.95 -16.62 25.41
N GLU A 5 1.56 -17.42 24.52
CA GLU A 5 2.99 -17.75 24.54
C GLU A 5 3.65 -17.53 23.16
N PRO A 6 4.93 -17.12 23.10
CA PRO A 6 5.67 -17.03 21.86
C PRO A 6 5.81 -18.40 21.20
N LEU A 7 5.57 -18.47 19.89
CA LEU A 7 5.77 -19.69 19.10
C LEU A 7 7.25 -20.11 19.15
N ARG A 8 7.49 -21.41 19.35
CA ARG A 8 8.83 -22.02 19.31
C ARG A 8 8.95 -22.89 18.07
N ALA A 9 10.18 -23.25 17.69
CA ALA A 9 10.41 -24.24 16.65
C ALA A 9 9.66 -25.55 17.01
N GLY A 10 8.83 -26.05 16.08
CA GLY A 10 7.98 -27.23 16.30
C GLY A 10 6.60 -26.96 16.91
N SER A 11 6.22 -25.69 17.16
CA SER A 11 4.85 -25.35 17.59
C SER A 11 3.83 -25.56 16.47
N SER A 12 2.71 -26.19 16.80
CA SER A 12 1.53 -26.30 15.92
C SER A 12 0.40 -25.42 16.46
N TYR A 13 -0.27 -24.69 15.58
CA TYR A 13 -1.44 -23.88 15.93
C TYR A 13 -2.51 -23.96 14.84
N SER A 14 -3.76 -23.69 15.21
CA SER A 14 -4.88 -23.59 14.28
C SER A 14 -5.40 -22.16 14.25
N VAL A 15 -5.69 -21.64 13.06
CA VAL A 15 -6.26 -20.30 12.88
C VAL A 15 -7.57 -20.42 12.15
N LEU A 16 -8.64 -19.85 12.70
CA LEU A 16 -9.84 -19.60 11.93
C LEU A 16 -9.63 -18.33 11.10
N ALA A 17 -9.46 -18.49 9.79
CA ALA A 17 -9.38 -17.38 8.87
C ALA A 17 -10.70 -17.22 8.12
N TRP A 18 -11.20 -15.98 8.06
CA TRP A 18 -12.31 -15.62 7.19
C TRP A 18 -11.78 -14.81 6.01
N ALA A 19 -11.96 -15.34 4.80
CA ALA A 19 -11.61 -14.66 3.56
C ALA A 19 -12.90 -14.18 2.87
N PRO A 20 -13.18 -12.86 2.83
CA PRO A 20 -14.32 -12.35 2.06
C PRO A 20 -14.11 -12.60 0.57
N ASP A 21 -15.16 -13.05 -0.13
CA ASP A 21 -15.19 -13.18 -1.60
C ASP A 21 -16.25 -12.25 -2.24
N PRO A 22 -16.00 -10.93 -2.26
CA PRO A 22 -16.91 -9.98 -2.89
C PRO A 22 -16.64 -9.88 -4.39
N ASP A 23 -17.69 -9.93 -5.20
CA ASP A 23 -17.57 -9.69 -6.62
C ASP A 23 -17.11 -8.24 -6.94
N PRO A 24 -16.55 -7.99 -8.13
CA PRO A 24 -16.06 -6.66 -8.51
C PRO A 24 -17.13 -5.54 -8.49
N ILE A 25 -18.41 -5.86 -8.68
CA ILE A 25 -19.50 -4.87 -8.62
C ILE A 25 -19.68 -4.41 -7.17
N ARG A 26 -19.72 -5.35 -6.22
CA ARG A 26 -19.78 -5.03 -4.77
C ARG A 26 -18.59 -4.20 -4.33
N LEU A 27 -17.37 -4.55 -4.78
CA LEU A 27 -16.16 -3.79 -4.46
C LEU A 27 -16.19 -2.36 -5.01
N ARG A 28 -16.63 -2.18 -6.26
CA ARG A 28 -16.82 -0.84 -6.85
C ARG A 28 -17.84 -0.04 -6.05
N ALA A 29 -18.99 -0.61 -5.72
CA ALA A 29 -20.04 0.06 -4.96
C ALA A 29 -19.56 0.49 -3.55
N ALA A 30 -18.92 -0.43 -2.82
CA ALA A 30 -18.40 -0.18 -1.47
C ALA A 30 -17.31 0.91 -1.42
N SER A 31 -16.59 1.11 -2.52
CA SER A 31 -15.47 2.06 -2.61
C SER A 31 -15.82 3.40 -3.25
N ARG A 32 -17.10 3.68 -3.56
CA ARG A 32 -17.52 5.01 -4.08
C ARG A 32 -17.43 6.11 -3.02
N ARG A 33 -17.70 5.77 -1.76
CA ARG A 33 -17.63 6.72 -0.64
C ARG A 33 -17.29 6.01 0.67
N TYR A 34 -16.09 6.26 1.18
CA TYR A 34 -15.64 5.65 2.43
C TYR A 34 -16.28 6.30 3.67
N ARG A 35 -16.47 5.48 4.71
CA ARG A 35 -16.96 5.92 6.04
C ARG A 35 -15.84 6.67 6.79
N ARG A 36 -16.21 7.68 7.59
CA ARG A 36 -15.26 8.53 8.35
C ARG A 36 -14.28 7.76 9.25
N PRO A 37 -14.63 6.62 9.88
CA PRO A 37 -13.68 5.83 10.67
C PRO A 37 -12.45 5.36 9.89
N LEU A 38 -12.47 5.41 8.55
CA LEU A 38 -11.33 5.04 7.72
C LEU A 38 -10.32 6.19 7.48
N LEU A 39 -10.57 7.40 8.00
CA LEU A 39 -9.65 8.55 7.87
C LEU A 39 -8.21 8.27 8.35
N PRO A 40 -7.94 7.50 9.42
CA PRO A 40 -6.56 7.19 9.81
C PRO A 40 -5.77 6.47 8.71
N TYR A 41 -6.44 5.73 7.83
CA TYR A 41 -5.83 4.98 6.72
C TYR A 41 -5.52 5.84 5.49
N THR A 42 -5.73 7.15 5.54
CA THR A 42 -5.24 8.13 4.56
C THR A 42 -4.23 9.11 5.15
N ARG A 43 -3.73 8.83 6.36
CA ARG A 43 -2.67 9.61 6.99
C ARG A 43 -1.32 9.31 6.34
N LEU A 44 -0.53 10.35 6.12
CA LEU A 44 0.79 10.32 5.52
C LEU A 44 1.77 11.09 6.41
N ALA A 45 2.95 10.51 6.61
CA ALA A 45 4.12 11.22 7.10
C ALA A 45 4.86 11.80 5.89
N VAL A 46 4.98 13.12 5.83
CA VAL A 46 5.57 13.82 4.68
C VAL A 46 6.71 14.70 5.17
N PRO A 47 7.93 14.54 4.60
CA PRO A 47 9.04 15.42 4.88
C PRO A 47 8.66 16.87 4.58
N ASP A 48 9.08 17.80 5.44
CA ASP A 48 8.87 19.22 5.24
C ASP A 48 9.73 19.73 4.06
N GLY A 49 9.04 20.21 3.03
CA GLY A 49 9.68 20.65 1.79
C GLY A 49 10.36 19.49 1.03
N THR A 50 11.44 19.83 0.33
CA THR A 50 12.27 18.88 -0.41
C THR A 50 13.56 18.51 0.33
N ASP A 51 13.79 19.11 1.51
CA ASP A 51 14.99 18.84 2.31
C ASP A 51 14.87 17.46 2.97
N LEU A 52 15.84 16.59 2.68
CA LEU A 52 15.91 15.23 3.18
C LEU A 52 16.24 15.16 4.69
N ARG A 53 16.65 16.27 5.32
CA ARG A 53 16.83 16.36 6.79
C ARG A 53 15.51 16.26 7.55
N SER A 54 14.41 16.67 6.93
CA SER A 54 13.06 16.63 7.53
C SER A 54 12.44 15.22 7.59
N ILE A 55 13.15 14.18 7.11
CA ILE A 55 12.71 12.79 7.25
C ILE A 55 12.66 12.38 8.73
N ALA A 56 13.53 12.95 9.58
CA ALA A 56 13.56 12.66 11.01
C ALA A 56 12.33 13.19 11.77
N GLU A 57 11.73 14.29 11.29
CA GLU A 57 10.57 14.94 11.90
C GLU A 57 9.51 15.25 10.84
N PRO A 58 8.78 14.24 10.34
CA PRO A 58 7.84 14.44 9.25
C PRO A 58 6.55 15.12 9.71
N THR A 59 6.06 16.05 8.89
CA THR A 59 4.70 16.57 9.06
C THR A 59 3.68 15.48 8.73
N HIS A 60 2.79 15.23 9.67
CA HIS A 60 1.67 14.34 9.46
C HIS A 60 0.50 15.10 8.82
N LEU A 61 0.01 14.60 7.69
CA LEU A 61 -1.22 15.08 7.08
C LEU A 61 -2.22 13.94 6.89
N SER A 62 -3.51 14.28 6.90
CA SER A 62 -4.57 13.37 6.48
C SER A 62 -5.17 13.88 5.17
N VAL A 63 -5.19 13.02 4.16
CA VAL A 63 -5.89 13.30 2.90
C VAL A 63 -7.37 13.00 3.10
N PRO A 64 -8.31 13.89 2.68
CA PRO A 64 -9.73 13.57 2.74
C PRO A 64 -10.05 12.27 2.00
N LEU A 65 -11.02 11.52 2.54
CA LEU A 65 -11.46 10.26 1.92
C LEU A 65 -11.93 10.49 0.48
N TRP A 66 -11.71 9.50 -0.38
CA TRP A 66 -12.20 9.47 -1.76
C TRP A 66 -13.68 9.87 -1.85
N GLY A 67 -14.01 10.70 -2.85
CA GLY A 67 -15.34 11.27 -3.03
C GLY A 67 -15.69 12.41 -2.06
N ARG A 68 -14.73 12.93 -1.27
CA ARG A 68 -14.88 14.14 -0.47
C ARG A 68 -14.11 15.28 -1.12
N HIS A 69 -14.72 16.47 -1.22
CA HIS A 69 -14.08 17.65 -1.82
C HIS A 69 -13.45 18.59 -0.80
N ARG A 70 -14.05 18.71 0.41
CA ARG A 70 -13.58 19.64 1.44
C ARG A 70 -12.17 19.26 1.92
N GLY A 71 -11.25 20.21 1.83
CA GLY A 71 -9.88 20.06 2.33
C GLY A 71 -8.90 19.36 1.37
N VAL A 72 -9.36 18.87 0.21
CA VAL A 72 -8.50 18.18 -0.76
C VAL A 72 -7.40 19.12 -1.25
N GLU A 73 -7.77 20.35 -1.65
CA GLU A 73 -6.81 21.32 -2.18
C GLU A 73 -5.71 21.67 -1.15
N ARG A 74 -6.07 21.76 0.14
CA ARG A 74 -5.10 22.02 1.21
C ARG A 74 -4.10 20.87 1.37
N ALA A 75 -4.59 19.62 1.36
CA ALA A 75 -3.73 18.44 1.41
C ALA A 75 -2.84 18.35 0.16
N ARG A 76 -3.44 18.58 -1.02
CA ARG A 76 -2.76 18.59 -2.32
C ARG A 76 -1.61 19.59 -2.38
N ARG A 77 -1.82 20.84 -1.97
CA ARG A 77 -0.76 21.87 -1.93
C ARG A 77 0.41 21.51 -1.03
N ARG A 78 0.15 20.82 0.09
CA ARG A 78 1.23 20.33 0.97
C ARG A 78 2.02 19.22 0.29
N LEU A 79 1.32 18.22 -0.25
CA LEU A 79 1.94 17.08 -0.93
C LEU A 79 2.74 17.49 -2.16
N ILE A 80 2.21 18.40 -3.00
CA ILE A 80 2.88 18.78 -4.25
C ILE A 80 4.19 19.53 -4.03
N ARG A 81 4.33 20.21 -2.89
CA ARG A 81 5.53 20.94 -2.46
C ARG A 81 6.52 20.09 -1.65
N SER A 82 6.14 18.86 -1.33
CA SER A 82 7.01 17.92 -0.61
C SER A 82 7.88 17.11 -1.57
N ALA A 83 8.82 16.36 -1.00
CA ALA A 83 9.59 15.34 -1.71
C ALA A 83 8.73 14.30 -2.48
N TYR A 84 7.46 14.13 -2.12
CA TYR A 84 6.52 13.21 -2.79
C TYR A 84 5.64 13.85 -3.86
N GLY A 85 5.86 15.11 -4.24
CA GLY A 85 5.02 15.79 -5.24
C GLY A 85 4.95 15.06 -6.59
N ARG A 86 6.03 14.39 -7.02
CA ARG A 86 6.04 13.55 -8.24
C ARG A 86 5.17 12.31 -8.09
N VAL A 87 5.17 11.68 -6.91
CA VAL A 87 4.34 10.50 -6.60
C VAL A 87 2.86 10.88 -6.64
N LEU A 88 2.47 12.00 -6.02
CA LEU A 88 1.09 12.50 -6.06
C LEU A 88 0.64 12.73 -7.51
N ARG A 89 1.45 13.41 -8.34
CA ARG A 89 1.10 13.65 -9.75
C ARG A 89 0.95 12.36 -10.54
N LEU A 90 1.76 11.34 -10.26
CA LEU A 90 1.61 10.02 -10.87
C LEU A 90 0.29 9.37 -10.43
N ALA A 91 -0.01 9.37 -9.14
CA ALA A 91 -1.24 8.82 -8.60
C ALA A 91 -2.47 9.50 -9.23
N GLU A 92 -2.52 10.84 -9.24
CA GLU A 92 -3.60 11.62 -9.85
C GLU A 92 -3.82 11.25 -11.33
N ARG A 93 -2.74 11.11 -12.11
CA ARG A 93 -2.83 10.68 -13.52
C ARG A 93 -3.38 9.26 -13.66
N LEU A 94 -2.86 8.31 -12.90
CA LEU A 94 -3.29 6.90 -12.98
C LEU A 94 -4.76 6.73 -12.56
N THR A 95 -5.23 7.55 -11.62
CA THR A 95 -6.59 7.46 -11.09
C THR A 95 -7.56 8.43 -11.77
N ALA A 96 -7.13 9.19 -12.77
CA ALA A 96 -7.99 10.10 -13.51
C ALA A 96 -9.19 9.33 -14.09
N GLY A 97 -10.40 9.87 -13.91
CA GLY A 97 -11.64 9.23 -14.36
C GLY A 97 -11.96 7.90 -13.66
N ALA A 98 -11.40 7.61 -12.48
CA ALA A 98 -11.83 6.44 -11.70
C ALA A 98 -13.15 6.77 -11.01
N GLU A 99 -14.14 5.91 -11.15
CA GLU A 99 -15.47 6.13 -10.54
C GLU A 99 -15.56 5.67 -9.08
N SER A 100 -14.56 4.90 -8.62
CA SER A 100 -14.51 4.32 -7.29
C SER A 100 -13.06 4.13 -6.82
N GLY A 101 -12.86 4.06 -5.50
CA GLY A 101 -11.55 3.75 -4.93
C GLY A 101 -11.01 2.39 -5.37
N TYR A 102 -11.88 1.41 -5.64
CA TYR A 102 -11.49 0.14 -6.26
C TYR A 102 -10.91 0.35 -7.66
N GLY A 103 -11.59 1.15 -8.50
CA GLY A 103 -11.08 1.49 -9.83
C GLY A 103 -9.72 2.20 -9.79
N ALA A 104 -9.53 3.10 -8.83
CA ALA A 104 -8.24 3.74 -8.57
C ALA A 104 -7.16 2.71 -8.17
N ALA A 105 -7.48 1.79 -7.27
CA ALA A 105 -6.57 0.72 -6.83
C ALA A 105 -6.17 -0.23 -7.96
N THR A 106 -7.12 -0.69 -8.77
CA THR A 106 -6.83 -1.56 -9.91
C THR A 106 -5.91 -0.89 -10.92
N ARG A 107 -6.08 0.41 -11.19
CA ARG A 107 -5.22 1.15 -12.13
C ARG A 107 -3.80 1.34 -11.59
N ILE A 108 -3.66 1.68 -10.31
CA ILE A 108 -2.35 1.77 -9.67
C ILE A 108 -1.66 0.39 -9.66
N ALA A 109 -2.36 -0.68 -9.29
CA ALA A 109 -1.82 -2.03 -9.27
C ALA A 109 -1.37 -2.49 -10.68
N ALA A 110 -2.19 -2.24 -11.70
CA ALA A 110 -1.86 -2.57 -13.08
C ALA A 110 -0.61 -1.81 -13.57
N HIS A 111 -0.48 -0.53 -13.24
CA HIS A 111 0.72 0.27 -13.55
C HIS A 111 1.96 -0.32 -12.86
N LEU A 112 1.88 -0.60 -11.57
CA LEU A 112 3.00 -1.17 -10.81
C LEU A 112 3.45 -2.52 -11.40
N ARG A 113 2.51 -3.40 -11.74
CA ARG A 113 2.80 -4.73 -12.30
C ARG A 113 3.44 -4.69 -13.68
N SER A 114 3.10 -3.69 -14.51
CA SER A 114 3.56 -3.61 -15.90
C SER A 114 4.80 -2.76 -16.10
N SER A 115 5.12 -1.86 -15.16
CA SER A 115 6.13 -0.82 -15.37
C SER A 115 7.46 -1.02 -14.63
N TYR A 116 7.53 -1.96 -13.69
CA TYR A 116 8.67 -2.14 -12.81
C TYR A 116 9.06 -3.61 -12.73
N ALA A 117 10.36 -3.88 -12.57
CA ALA A 117 10.91 -5.22 -12.45
C ALA A 117 10.96 -5.68 -10.98
N TYR A 118 10.87 -7.00 -10.78
CA TYR A 118 11.11 -7.58 -9.47
C TYR A 118 12.62 -7.73 -9.23
N ASP A 119 13.11 -7.23 -8.10
CA ASP A 119 14.51 -7.29 -7.66
C ASP A 119 14.57 -7.30 -6.13
N GLU A 120 15.14 -8.36 -5.56
CA GLU A 120 15.28 -8.58 -4.11
C GLU A 120 16.47 -7.82 -3.51
N SER A 121 17.35 -7.26 -4.34
CA SER A 121 18.52 -6.49 -3.91
C SER A 121 18.46 -5.03 -4.41
N PRO A 122 17.36 -4.29 -4.19
CA PRO A 122 17.27 -2.92 -4.67
C PRO A 122 18.25 -2.01 -3.92
N PRO A 123 18.82 -0.99 -4.57
CA PRO A 123 19.76 -0.09 -3.91
C PRO A 123 19.13 0.64 -2.72
N VAL A 124 19.89 0.84 -1.63
CA VAL A 124 19.42 1.62 -0.49
C VAL A 124 19.27 3.10 -0.88
N ARG A 125 18.06 3.64 -0.73
CA ARG A 125 17.76 5.05 -1.05
C ARG A 125 17.10 5.74 0.14
N ARG A 126 17.39 7.04 0.31
CA ARG A 126 16.76 7.89 1.35
C ARG A 126 15.24 8.01 1.18
N LEU A 127 14.76 8.05 -0.07
CA LEU A 127 13.34 8.03 -0.42
C LEU A 127 13.06 6.76 -1.24
N PRO A 128 12.92 5.59 -0.59
CA PRO A 128 12.89 4.30 -1.29
C PRO A 128 11.72 4.21 -2.27
N LEU A 129 10.51 4.61 -1.86
CA LEU A 129 9.32 4.52 -2.73
C LEU A 129 9.38 5.48 -3.93
N SER A 130 9.90 6.70 -3.74
CA SER A 130 10.07 7.65 -4.83
C SER A 130 11.17 7.19 -5.80
N SER A 131 12.25 6.62 -5.28
CA SER A 131 13.35 6.11 -6.10
C SER A 131 12.94 4.87 -6.88
N PHE A 132 12.19 3.95 -6.27
CA PHE A 132 11.58 2.82 -6.96
C PHE A 132 10.73 3.30 -8.16
N LEU A 133 9.83 4.26 -7.95
CA LEU A 133 8.91 4.73 -9.01
C LEU A 133 9.59 5.50 -10.15
N PHE A 134 10.72 6.18 -9.89
CA PHE A 134 11.26 7.17 -10.82
C PHE A 134 12.74 7.03 -11.19
N ARG A 135 13.49 6.19 -10.50
CA ARG A 135 14.92 5.98 -10.77
C ARG A 135 15.24 4.50 -10.96
N ASP A 136 15.02 3.71 -9.92
CA ASP A 136 15.53 2.33 -9.85
C ASP A 136 14.66 1.41 -10.70
N ARG A 137 13.35 1.65 -10.71
CA ARG A 137 12.34 0.88 -11.46
C ARG A 137 12.38 -0.62 -11.23
N ALA A 138 13.01 -1.05 -10.15
CA ALA A 138 13.10 -2.42 -9.69
C ALA A 138 13.05 -2.46 -8.16
N GLY A 139 12.41 -3.49 -7.60
CA GLY A 139 12.28 -3.70 -6.16
C GLY A 139 11.50 -4.97 -5.85
N TYR A 140 11.26 -5.26 -4.58
CA TYR A 140 10.53 -6.45 -4.14
C TYR A 140 9.23 -6.05 -3.44
N CYS A 141 8.56 -7.01 -2.79
CA CYS A 141 7.23 -6.84 -2.23
C CYS A 141 7.05 -5.53 -1.44
N GLN A 142 8.02 -5.11 -0.64
CA GLN A 142 7.95 -3.89 0.18
C GLN A 142 7.88 -2.60 -0.65
N GLN A 143 8.62 -2.49 -1.75
CA GLN A 143 8.58 -1.31 -2.62
C GLN A 143 7.25 -1.24 -3.37
N TYR A 144 6.74 -2.38 -3.85
CA TYR A 144 5.45 -2.45 -4.55
C TYR A 144 4.29 -2.11 -3.62
N SER A 145 4.16 -2.80 -2.47
CA SER A 145 3.09 -2.60 -1.51
C SER A 145 3.14 -1.20 -0.88
N GLY A 146 4.35 -0.74 -0.54
CA GLY A 146 4.60 0.60 -0.02
C GLY A 146 4.23 1.70 -1.02
N ALA A 147 4.65 1.58 -2.28
CA ALA A 147 4.32 2.57 -3.31
C ALA A 147 2.83 2.58 -3.63
N MET A 148 2.18 1.41 -3.68
CA MET A 148 0.74 1.30 -3.87
C MET A 148 -0.03 1.99 -2.73
N ALA A 149 0.30 1.66 -1.47
CA ALA A 149 -0.33 2.27 -0.31
C ALA A 149 -0.10 3.79 -0.27
N LEU A 150 1.11 4.25 -0.59
CA LEU A 150 1.43 5.68 -0.65
C LEU A 150 0.56 6.41 -1.69
N MET A 151 0.50 5.90 -2.92
CA MET A 151 -0.29 6.50 -4.00
C MET A 151 -1.79 6.49 -3.68
N LEU A 152 -2.32 5.40 -3.13
CA LEU A 152 -3.73 5.30 -2.74
C LEU A 152 -4.12 6.32 -1.66
N ARG A 153 -3.30 6.41 -0.61
CA ARG A 153 -3.50 7.38 0.47
C ARG A 153 -3.48 8.82 -0.04
N MET A 154 -2.57 9.13 -0.98
CA MET A 154 -2.45 10.45 -1.60
C MET A 154 -3.69 10.90 -2.36
N VAL A 155 -4.47 9.96 -2.92
CA VAL A 155 -5.73 10.25 -3.61
C VAL A 155 -6.96 10.02 -2.71
N GLY A 156 -6.77 9.73 -1.43
CA GLY A 156 -7.84 9.58 -0.45
C GLY A 156 -8.45 8.19 -0.36
N VAL A 157 -7.87 7.18 -1.01
CA VAL A 157 -8.27 5.78 -0.83
C VAL A 157 -7.61 5.23 0.45
N PRO A 158 -8.38 4.79 1.45
CA PRO A 158 -7.86 4.12 2.64
C PRO A 158 -6.99 2.92 2.29
N ALA A 159 -5.74 2.88 2.75
CA ALA A 159 -4.83 1.78 2.48
C ALA A 159 -3.90 1.48 3.66
N ARG A 160 -3.45 0.24 3.76
CA ARG A 160 -2.38 -0.22 4.65
C ARG A 160 -1.58 -1.30 3.94
N VAL A 161 -0.31 -1.40 4.28
CA VAL A 161 0.50 -2.57 3.89
C VAL A 161 0.08 -3.71 4.81
N ALA A 162 -0.27 -4.85 4.22
CA ALA A 162 -0.40 -6.10 4.95
C ALA A 162 0.94 -6.82 4.86
N VAL A 163 1.32 -7.58 5.88
CA VAL A 163 2.52 -8.41 5.86
C VAL A 163 2.09 -9.80 6.29
N GLY A 164 2.57 -10.81 5.58
CA GLY A 164 2.23 -12.20 5.83
C GLY A 164 3.02 -13.11 4.91
N PHE A 165 2.43 -14.25 4.58
CA PHE A 165 3.01 -15.22 3.66
C PHE A 165 2.06 -15.44 2.49
N ALA A 166 2.61 -15.60 1.29
CA ALA A 166 1.92 -16.12 0.14
C ALA A 166 1.47 -17.58 0.41
N PRO A 167 0.51 -18.12 -0.36
CA PRO A 167 0.18 -19.53 -0.27
C PRO A 167 1.44 -20.38 -0.46
N GLY A 168 1.68 -21.30 0.48
CA GLY A 168 2.80 -22.23 0.46
C GLY A 168 2.74 -23.25 -0.68
N THR A 169 3.68 -24.18 -0.68
CA THR A 169 3.65 -25.36 -1.56
C THR A 169 2.85 -26.49 -0.92
N PRO A 170 2.00 -27.23 -1.65
CA PRO A 170 1.31 -28.39 -1.09
C PRO A 170 2.30 -29.39 -0.48
N THR A 171 1.99 -29.91 0.70
CA THR A 171 2.80 -30.97 1.32
C THR A 171 2.74 -32.25 0.50
N ALA A 172 3.77 -33.09 0.56
CA ALA A 172 3.84 -34.34 -0.21
C ALA A 172 2.67 -35.30 0.06
N ASP A 173 2.06 -35.22 1.25
CA ASP A 173 0.89 -36.01 1.63
C ASP A 173 -0.44 -35.36 1.25
N GLY A 174 -0.43 -34.18 0.63
CA GLY A 174 -1.60 -33.43 0.16
C GLY A 174 -2.53 -32.91 1.26
N ARG A 175 -2.12 -33.04 2.54
CA ARG A 175 -2.95 -32.68 3.70
C ARG A 175 -2.73 -31.26 4.20
N GLY A 176 -1.78 -30.53 3.62
CA GLY A 176 -1.47 -29.16 4.02
C GLY A 176 -0.65 -28.41 2.97
N TYR A 177 -0.18 -27.23 3.38
CA TYR A 177 0.76 -26.41 2.63
C TYR A 177 1.96 -26.11 3.54
N GLU A 178 3.16 -26.29 3.00
CA GLU A 178 4.41 -25.84 3.61
C GLU A 178 4.65 -24.38 3.22
N VAL A 179 4.83 -23.52 4.22
CA VAL A 179 5.10 -22.09 4.06
C VAL A 179 6.43 -21.81 4.73
N THR A 180 7.37 -21.27 3.99
CA THR A 180 8.72 -20.90 4.44
C THR A 180 8.91 -19.39 4.37
N ASP A 181 10.09 -18.91 4.79
CA ASP A 181 10.45 -17.49 4.64
C ASP A 181 10.51 -17.04 3.17
N LEU A 182 10.64 -17.97 2.22
CA LEU A 182 10.59 -17.67 0.78
C LEU A 182 9.20 -17.15 0.36
N GLU A 183 8.15 -17.56 1.07
CA GLU A 183 6.79 -17.10 0.81
C GLU A 183 6.45 -15.79 1.53
N ALA A 184 7.38 -15.20 2.29
CA ALA A 184 7.13 -13.92 2.97
C ALA A 184 6.79 -12.82 1.95
N HIS A 185 5.61 -12.20 2.12
CA HIS A 185 5.06 -11.24 1.16
C HIS A 185 4.39 -10.06 1.86
N SER A 186 4.31 -8.92 1.16
CA SER A 186 3.64 -7.70 1.63
C SER A 186 2.87 -7.00 0.51
#